data_AF-A0A967KGH4-F1
#
_entry.id   AF-A0A967KGH4-F1
#
_cell.length_a   1.000
_cell.length_b   1.000
_cell.length_c   1.000
_cell.angle_alpha   90.00
_cell.angle_beta   90.00
_cell.angle_gamma   90.00
#
_symmetry.space_group_name_H-M   'P 1'
#
loop_
_entity.id
_entity.type
_entity.pdbx_description
1 polymer ?
#
loop_
_entity_poly.entity_id
_entity_poly.type
_entity_poly.pdbx_seq_one_letter_code
_entity_poly.pdbx_strand_id
1 'polypeptide(L)' 'MYICICNSVTDSEIRRAVDGGVRNLRQLKQETGCATGCGRCLEFARQELSDALAERRPLPILAVSPAPA' A
#
# COMPACT_ATOMS: atom_id res chain seq x y z
N MET A 1 6.62 -0.29 -8.63
CA MET A 1 5.50 -0.25 -9.57
C MET A 1 4.62 0.98 -9.33
N TYR A 2 4.11 1.61 -10.39
CA TYR A 2 3.04 2.61 -10.25
C TYR A 2 1.71 1.93 -9.96
N ILE A 3 1.07 2.34 -8.87
CA ILE A 3 -0.25 1.88 -8.47
C ILE A 3 -1.32 2.83 -9.00
N CYS A 4 -1.10 4.15 -8.90
CA CYS A 4 -2.02 5.16 -9.41
C CYS A 4 -1.35 6.03 -10.46
N ILE A 5 -1.80 5.95 -11.71
CA ILE A 5 -1.27 6.78 -12.80
C ILE A 5 -1.77 8.23 -12.69
N CYS A 6 -3.04 8.44 -12.27
CA CYS A 6 -3.61 9.79 -12.20
C CYS A 6 -2.85 10.72 -11.25
N ASN A 7 -2.34 10.17 -10.15
CA ASN A 7 -1.66 10.93 -9.10
C ASN A 7 -0.20 10.48 -8.92
N SER A 8 0.33 9.73 -9.89
CA SER A 8 1.71 9.24 -9.91
C SER A 8 2.16 8.52 -8.63
N VAL A 9 1.26 7.74 -8.00
CA VAL A 9 1.56 7.03 -6.74
C VAL A 9 2.14 5.65 -7.03
N THR A 10 3.26 5.34 -6.39
CA THR A 10 3.99 4.07 -6.47
C THR A 10 3.73 3.17 -5.26
N ASP A 11 4.03 1.87 -5.37
CA ASP A 11 3.97 0.91 -4.25
C ASP A 11 4.81 1.39 -3.06
N SER A 12 5.99 1.96 -3.34
CA SER A 12 6.94 2.39 -2.33
C SER A 12 6.41 3.60 -1.57
N GLU A 13 5.64 4.47 -2.21
CA GLU A 13 4.93 5.57 -1.53
C GLU A 13 3.79 5.05 -0.66
N ILE A 14 3.06 4.02 -1.09
CA ILE A 14 2.03 3.37 -0.26
C ILE A 14 2.69 2.74 0.98
N ARG A 15 3.81 2.02 0.82
CA ARG A 15 4.57 1.43 1.93
C ARG A 15 5.11 2.49 2.89
N ARG A 16 5.66 3.60 2.38
CA ARG A 16 6.10 4.74 3.21
C ARG A 16 4.95 5.39 3.97
N ALA A 17 3.79 5.56 3.33
CA ALA A 17 2.59 6.09 3.99
C ALA A 17 2.15 5.14 5.12
N VAL A 18 2.19 3.83 4.88
CA VAL A 18 1.95 2.82 5.90
C VAL A 18 2.98 2.96 7.03
N ASP A 19 4.28 3.07 6.74
CA ASP A 19 5.32 3.32 7.75
C ASP A 19 5.02 4.54 8.62
N GLY A 20 4.59 5.63 7.99
CA GLY A 20 4.15 6.88 8.61
C GLY A 20 2.84 6.83 9.40
N GLY A 21 2.13 5.69 9.39
CA GLY A 21 0.96 5.47 10.24
C GLY A 21 -0.37 5.28 9.52
N VAL A 22 -0.39 5.27 8.18
CA VAL A 22 -1.61 4.96 7.42
C VAL A 22 -2.04 3.51 7.67
N ARG A 23 -3.33 3.31 8.02
CA ARG A 23 -3.91 1.98 8.34
C ARG A 23 -5.15 1.63 7.53
N ASN A 24 -5.67 2.55 6.72
CA ASN A 24 -6.87 2.32 5.94
C ASN A 24 -6.88 3.16 4.66
N LEU A 25 -7.73 2.75 3.70
CA LEU A 25 -7.85 3.41 2.40
C LEU A 25 -8.21 4.89 2.48
N ARG A 26 -9.00 5.30 3.49
CA ARG A 26 -9.35 6.71 3.67
C ARG A 26 -8.12 7.54 3.99
N GLN A 27 -7.28 7.08 4.91
CA GLN A 27 -6.00 7.72 5.22
C GLN A 27 -5.05 7.67 4.02
N LEU A 28 -4.97 6.53 3.31
CA LEU A 28 -4.12 6.43 2.12
C LEU A 28 -4.50 7.45 1.05
N LYS A 29 -5.80 7.61 0.79
CA LYS A 29 -6.35 8.62 -0.12
C LYS A 29 -5.98 10.04 0.30
N GLN A 30 -6.06 10.34 1.60
CA GLN A 30 -5.72 11.65 2.14
C GLN A 30 -4.22 11.95 2.05
N GLU A 31 -3.38 10.95 2.33
CA GLU A 31 -1.93 11.10 2.37
C GLU A 31 -1.30 11.15 0.98
N THR A 32 -1.77 10.32 0.05
CA THR A 32 -1.10 10.10 -1.25
C THR A 32 -1.90 10.59 -2.44
N GLY A 33 -3.19 10.91 -2.26
CA GLY A 33 -4.11 11.13 -3.37
C GLY A 33 -4.45 9.86 -4.16
N CYS A 34 -3.92 8.68 -3.81
CA CYS A 34 -4.22 7.44 -4.55
C CYS A 34 -5.73 7.16 -4.59
N ALA A 35 -6.27 6.76 -5.74
CA ALA A 35 -7.69 6.47 -5.94
C ALA A 35 -8.69 7.62 -5.65
N THR A 36 -8.27 8.89 -5.81
CA THR A 36 -9.15 10.08 -5.79
C THR A 36 -9.54 10.59 -7.19
N GLY A 37 -8.86 10.13 -8.24
CA GLY A 37 -9.15 10.44 -9.64
C GLY A 37 -10.11 9.43 -10.29
N CYS A 38 -9.63 8.69 -11.30
CA CYS A 38 -10.47 7.77 -12.09
C CYS A 38 -10.89 6.47 -11.37
N GLY A 39 -10.34 6.18 -10.19
CA GLY A 39 -10.69 5.02 -9.37
C GLY A 39 -10.19 3.64 -9.85
N ARG A 40 -9.64 3.51 -11.05
CA ARG A 40 -9.20 2.21 -11.63
C ARG A 40 -8.14 1.47 -10.81
N CYS A 41 -7.35 2.20 -10.03
CA CYS A 41 -6.32 1.65 -9.16
C CYS A 41 -6.85 1.17 -7.80
N LEU A 42 -8.14 1.33 -7.49
CA LEU A 42 -8.65 1.16 -6.13
C LEU A 42 -8.39 -0.24 -5.56
N GLU A 43 -8.60 -1.30 -6.34
CA GLU A 43 -8.36 -2.67 -5.88
C GLU A 43 -6.87 -2.94 -5.67
N PHE A 44 -6.02 -2.52 -6.62
CA PHE A 44 -4.56 -2.63 -6.49
C PHE A 44 -4.02 -1.85 -5.28
N ALA A 45 -4.48 -0.61 -5.07
CA ALA A 45 -4.11 0.19 -3.92
C ALA A 45 -4.58 -0.42 -2.59
N ARG A 46 -5.73 -1.08 -2.58
CA ARG A 46 -6.22 -1.81 -1.40
C ARG A 46 -5.35 -3.03 -1.11
N GLN A 47 -4.96 -3.77 -2.14
CA GLN A 47 -4.11 -4.95 -2.01
C GLN A 47 -2.73 -4.56 -1.48
N GLU A 48 -2.04 -3.59 -2.12
CA GLU A 48 -0.73 -3.10 -1.66
C GLU A 48 -0.78 -2.55 -0.23
N LEU A 49 -1.85 -1.84 0.13
CA LEU A 49 -2.04 -1.37 1.51
C LEU A 49 -2.16 -2.54 2.48
N SER A 50 -2.93 -3.58 2.12
CA SER A 50 -3.10 -4.78 2.96
C SER A 50 -1.79 -5.53 3.14
N ASP A 51 -1.04 -5.71 2.05
CA ASP A 51 0.23 -6.44 2.05
C ASP A 51 1.28 -5.68 2.88
N ALA A 52 1.42 -4.37 2.68
CA ALA A 52 2.32 -3.54 3.50
C ALA A 52 1.96 -3.56 5.00
N LEU A 53 0.68 -3.62 5.35
CA LEU A 53 0.24 -3.74 6.74
C LEU A 53 0.53 -5.14 7.33
N ALA A 54 0.42 -6.19 6.51
CA ALA A 54 0.75 -7.55 6.92
C ALA A 54 2.25 -7.74 7.14
N GLU A 55 3.09 -7.17 6.26
CA GLU A 55 4.55 -7.18 6.36
C GLU A 55 5.06 -6.44 7.62
N ARG A 56 4.36 -5.39 8.06
CA ARG A 56 4.68 -4.67 9.32
C ARG A 56 4.31 -5.43 10.58
N ARG A 57 3.44 -6.43 10.51
CA ARG A 57 3.09 -7.22 11.70
C ARG A 57 4.35 -7.98 12.10
N PRO A 58 4.86 -7.85 13.35
CA PRO A 58 6.00 -8.66 13.78
C PRO A 58 5.62 -10.11 13.58
N LEU A 59 6.29 -10.76 12.62
CA LEU A 59 6.03 -12.16 12.32
C LEU A 59 6.34 -12.96 13.58
N PRO A 60 5.50 -13.92 13.98
CA PRO A 60 5.98 -14.98 14.85
C PRO A 60 7.21 -15.59 14.15
N ILE A 61 8.27 -15.79 14.92
CA ILE A 61 9.64 -16.26 14.57
C ILE A 61 9.76 -17.50 13.66
N LEU A 62 8.67 -17.99 13.04
CA LEU A 62 8.56 -19.27 12.36
C LEU A 62 7.96 -19.24 10.94
N ALA A 63 7.82 -18.07 10.28
CA ALA A 63 7.37 -18.04 8.88
C ALA A 63 8.16 -17.03 8.04
N VAL A 64 9.36 -17.42 7.62
CA VAL A 64 9.99 -16.79 6.45
C VAL A 64 9.67 -17.65 5.23
N SER A 65 8.87 -17.12 4.33
CA SER A 65 8.91 -17.47 2.91
C SER A 65 9.08 -16.15 2.16
N PRO A 66 10.17 -15.96 1.39
CA PRO A 66 10.42 -14.73 0.66
C PRO A 66 9.44 -14.58 -0.52
N ALA A 67 9.03 -13.34 -0.80
CA ALA A 67 8.23 -12.97 -1.97
C ALA A 67 8.96 -13.31 -3.29
N PRO A 68 8.26 -13.65 -4.38
CA PRO A 68 8.88 -13.95 -5.67
C PRO A 68 9.43 -12.68 -6.35
N ALA A 69 10.56 -12.87 -7.04
CA ALA A 69 11.31 -11.88 -7.82
C ALA A 69 10.60 -11.39 -9.08
#